data_AF-A0A5N1ICH3-F1
#
_entry.id   AF-A0A5N1ICH3-F1
#
_cell.length_a   1.000
_cell.length_b   1.000
_cell.length_c   1.000
_cell.angle_alpha   90.00
_cell.angle_beta   90.00
_cell.angle_gamma   90.00
#
_symmetry.space_group_name_H-M   'P 1'
#
loop_
_entity.id
_entity.type
_entity.pdbx_description
1 polymer ?
#
loop_
_entity_poly.entity_id
_entity_poly.type
_entity_poly.pdbx_seq_one_letter_code
_entity_poly.pdbx_strand_id
1 'polypeptide(L)'
;MMKKFKDLVKKLKMQTVKGFTLIEMVIVVAIIAILLILVVPNLTNQKSNAEAKTDEAFQTTLQSQVTLAEEDGKKITSWDQLLEAKYISEKQAKKAQEKFVITNGEVVKK
;
A
#
# COMPACT_ATOMS: atom_id res chain seq x y z
N MET A 1 -58.08 13.10 -24.66
CA MET A 1 -56.76 12.50 -24.35
C MET A 1 -55.78 13.49 -23.73
N MET A 2 -55.65 14.72 -24.26
CA MET A 2 -54.71 15.73 -23.76
C MET A 2 -54.99 16.29 -22.33
N LYS A 3 -56.25 16.24 -21.86
CA LYS A 3 -56.60 16.70 -20.49
C LYS A 3 -55.96 15.83 -19.41
N LYS A 4 -56.05 14.50 -19.55
CA LYS A 4 -55.41 13.54 -18.63
C LYS A 4 -53.88 13.75 -18.56
N PHE A 5 -53.27 14.08 -19.69
CA PHE A 5 -51.84 14.39 -19.76
C PHE A 5 -51.50 15.68 -19.00
N LYS A 6 -52.30 16.76 -19.18
CA LYS A 6 -52.14 18.00 -18.41
C LYS A 6 -52.34 17.80 -16.91
N ASP A 7 -53.29 16.96 -16.50
CA ASP A 7 -53.55 16.66 -15.08
C ASP A 7 -52.40 15.84 -14.45
N LEU A 8 -51.82 14.91 -15.18
CA LEU A 8 -50.61 14.18 -14.79
C LEU A 8 -49.41 15.11 -14.58
N VAL A 9 -49.16 16.02 -15.53
CA VAL A 9 -48.07 17.02 -15.44
C VAL A 9 -48.30 17.97 -14.27
N LYS A 10 -49.55 18.40 -14.02
CA LYS A 10 -49.90 19.25 -12.88
C LYS A 10 -49.67 18.55 -11.54
N LYS A 11 -49.98 17.25 -11.44
CA LYS A 11 -49.79 16.44 -10.24
C LYS A 11 -48.30 16.20 -9.93
N LEU A 12 -47.46 16.04 -10.96
CA LEU A 12 -46.00 15.93 -10.82
C LEU A 12 -45.36 17.25 -10.38
N LYS A 13 -45.84 18.39 -10.90
CA LYS A 13 -45.31 19.72 -10.57
C LYS A 13 -45.64 20.18 -9.13
N MET A 14 -46.61 19.54 -8.48
CA MET A 14 -47.03 19.84 -7.10
C MET A 14 -46.31 19.02 -6.03
N GLN A 15 -45.43 18.08 -6.40
CA GLN A 15 -44.57 17.40 -5.43
C GLN A 15 -43.27 18.19 -5.22
N THR A 16 -43.32 19.18 -4.32
CA THR A 16 -42.10 19.77 -3.77
C THR A 16 -41.47 18.75 -2.82
N VAL A 17 -40.53 17.96 -3.31
CA VAL A 17 -39.63 17.19 -2.44
C VAL A 17 -38.75 18.18 -1.69
N LYS A 18 -38.79 18.14 -0.35
CA LYS A 18 -37.84 18.90 0.49
C LYS A 18 -36.45 18.32 0.22
N GLY A 19 -35.71 18.98 -0.66
CA GLY A 19 -34.38 18.59 -1.05
C GLY A 19 -33.36 18.95 0.02
N PHE A 20 -32.35 18.08 0.11
CA PHE A 20 -31.13 18.22 0.88
C PHE A 20 -30.58 19.67 0.81
N THR A 21 -30.33 20.27 1.97
CA THR A 21 -29.82 21.64 2.10
C THR A 21 -28.30 21.69 2.02
N LEU A 22 -27.72 22.82 1.64
CA LEU A 22 -26.25 22.98 1.66
C LEU A 22 -25.67 22.79 3.06
N ILE A 23 -26.38 23.23 4.11
CA ILE A 23 -25.93 23.09 5.49
C ILE A 23 -25.78 21.62 5.91
N GLU A 24 -26.67 20.74 5.44
CA GLU A 24 -26.57 19.31 5.69
C GLU A 24 -25.31 18.72 5.03
N MET A 25 -24.93 19.17 3.83
CA MET A 25 -23.72 18.66 3.13
C MET A 25 -22.48 19.10 3.89
N VAL A 26 -22.48 20.34 4.40
CA VAL A 26 -21.35 20.89 5.16
C VAL A 26 -21.13 20.12 6.45
N ILE A 27 -22.20 19.79 7.19
CA ILE A 27 -22.09 18.99 8.41
C ILE A 27 -21.56 17.57 8.10
N VAL A 28 -22.06 16.94 7.03
CA VAL A 28 -21.61 15.60 6.61
C VAL A 28 -20.12 15.62 6.25
N VAL A 29 -19.67 16.59 5.45
CA VAL A 29 -18.26 16.73 5.08
C VAL A 29 -17.39 17.01 6.31
N ALA A 30 -17.87 17.82 7.26
CA ALA A 30 -17.15 18.07 8.50
C ALA A 30 -16.95 16.80 9.34
N ILE A 31 -17.98 15.95 9.46
CA ILE A 31 -17.88 14.66 10.16
C ILE A 31 -16.88 13.73 9.44
N ILE A 32 -16.96 13.63 8.10
CA ILE A 32 -16.02 12.80 7.32
C ILE A 32 -14.58 13.31 7.51
N ALA A 33 -14.35 14.62 7.51
CA ALA A 33 -13.02 15.19 7.72
C ALA A 33 -12.42 14.80 9.09
N ILE A 34 -13.22 14.86 10.17
CA ILE A 34 -12.78 14.42 11.51
C ILE A 34 -12.42 12.94 11.50
N LEU A 35 -13.26 12.10 10.89
CA LEU A 35 -12.97 10.66 10.79
C LEU A 35 -11.69 10.39 9.99
N LEU A 36 -11.46 11.10 8.89
CA LEU A 36 -10.24 10.96 8.09
C LEU A 36 -8.99 11.33 8.90
N ILE A 37 -9.04 12.39 9.71
CA ILE A 37 -7.91 12.77 10.57
C ILE A 37 -7.55 11.65 11.55
N LEU A 38 -8.52 10.88 12.04
CA LEU A 38 -8.26 9.74 12.92
C LEU A 38 -7.79 8.49 12.16
N VAL A 39 -8.37 8.22 11.00
CA VAL A 39 -8.12 6.98 10.23
C VAL A 39 -6.80 7.03 9.46
N VAL A 40 -6.48 8.16 8.82
CA VAL A 40 -5.29 8.31 7.97
C VAL A 40 -3.97 8.04 8.71
N PRO A 41 -3.67 8.63 9.89
CA PRO A 41 -2.42 8.36 10.59
C PRO A 41 -2.31 6.90 11.03
N ASN A 42 -3.42 6.28 11.46
CA ASN A 42 -3.44 4.88 11.83
C ASN A 42 -3.14 3.97 10.62
N LEU A 43 -3.72 4.27 9.45
CA LEU A 43 -3.47 3.54 8.21
C LEU A 43 -2.01 3.69 7.74
N THR A 44 -1.45 4.91 7.78
CA THR A 44 -0.05 5.16 7.42
C THR A 44 0.91 4.40 8.34
N ASN A 45 0.66 4.38 9.65
CA ASN A 45 1.46 3.60 10.60
C ASN A 45 1.38 2.10 10.34
N GLN A 46 0.19 1.57 10.03
CA GLN A 46 0.03 0.16 9.67
C GLN A 46 0.78 -0.19 8.38
N LYS A 47 0.73 0.68 7.37
CA LYS A 47 1.49 0.52 6.13
C LYS A 47 3.00 0.50 6.42
N SER A 48 3.51 1.46 7.20
CA SER A 48 4.93 1.51 7.60
C SER A 48 5.37 0.25 8.34
N ASN A 49 4.53 -0.26 9.26
CA ASN A 49 4.81 -1.48 10.00
C ASN A 49 4.80 -2.72 9.10
N ALA A 50 3.89 -2.79 8.13
CA ALA A 50 3.86 -3.88 7.15
C ALA A 50 5.09 -3.84 6.23
N GLU A 51 5.53 -2.66 5.81
CA GLU A 51 6.75 -2.47 5.03
C GLU A 51 7.99 -2.89 5.82
N ALA A 52 8.08 -2.52 7.10
CA ALA A 52 9.19 -2.94 7.98
C ALA A 52 9.24 -4.47 8.13
N LYS A 53 8.11 -5.13 8.40
CA LYS A 53 8.03 -6.59 8.48
C LYS A 53 8.37 -7.27 7.15
N THR A 54 7.98 -6.67 6.03
CA THR A 54 8.31 -7.18 4.70
C THR A 54 9.80 -7.08 4.43
N ASP A 55 10.42 -5.95 4.80
CA ASP A 55 11.86 -5.75 4.69
C ASP A 55 12.63 -6.73 5.59
N GLU A 56 12.16 -7.00 6.82
CA GLU A 56 12.74 -7.98 7.73
C GLU A 56 12.67 -9.41 7.18
N ALA A 57 11.49 -9.85 6.72
CA ALA A 57 11.34 -11.17 6.10
C ALA A 57 12.21 -11.32 4.84
N PHE A 58 12.35 -10.23 4.08
CA PHE A 58 13.21 -10.19 2.91
C PHE A 58 14.69 -10.29 3.30
N GLN A 59 15.13 -9.58 4.34
CA GLN A 59 16.47 -9.69 4.90
C GLN A 59 16.79 -11.13 5.32
N THR A 60 15.89 -11.79 6.05
CA THR A 60 16.05 -13.19 6.45
C THR A 60 16.18 -14.11 5.23
N THR A 61 15.37 -13.88 4.19
CA THR A 61 15.45 -14.67 2.95
C THR A 61 16.81 -14.48 2.27
N LEU A 62 17.29 -13.24 2.16
CA LEU A 62 18.61 -12.94 1.60
C LEU A 62 19.73 -13.55 2.45
N GLN A 63 19.62 -13.50 3.77
CA GLN A 63 20.59 -14.12 4.67
C GLN A 63 20.67 -15.63 4.43
N SER A 64 19.53 -16.31 4.29
CA SER A 64 19.52 -17.74 3.95
C SER A 64 20.22 -18.02 2.62
N GLN A 65 20.11 -17.13 1.63
CA GLN A 65 20.82 -17.29 0.35
C GLN A 65 22.32 -17.06 0.48
N VAL A 66 22.75 -16.10 1.31
CA VAL A 66 24.18 -15.90 1.63
C VAL A 66 24.74 -17.14 2.31
N THR A 67 24.05 -17.65 3.34
CA THR A 67 24.48 -18.85 4.07
C THR A 67 24.56 -20.07 3.16
N LEU A 68 23.57 -20.30 2.28
CA LEU A 68 23.62 -21.39 1.29
C LEU A 68 24.85 -21.29 0.37
N ALA A 69 25.17 -20.07 -0.08
CA ALA A 69 26.32 -19.85 -0.94
C ALA A 69 27.65 -20.09 -0.22
N GLU A 70 27.73 -19.71 1.06
CA GLU A 70 28.89 -19.97 1.92
C GLU A 70 29.07 -21.47 2.20
N GLU A 71 27.99 -22.20 2.43
CA GLU A 71 27.98 -23.67 2.56
C GLU A 71 28.49 -24.37 1.29
N ASP A 72 28.15 -23.83 0.11
CA ASP A 72 28.68 -24.28 -1.18
C ASP A 72 30.13 -23.83 -1.44
N GLY A 73 30.80 -23.23 -0.45
CA GLY A 73 32.20 -22.80 -0.52
C GLY A 73 32.43 -21.50 -1.31
N LYS A 74 31.37 -20.76 -1.65
CA LYS A 74 31.49 -19.47 -2.34
C LYS A 74 31.59 -18.37 -1.30
N LYS A 75 32.70 -17.62 -1.31
CA LYS A 75 32.81 -16.38 -0.52
C LYS A 75 31.95 -15.29 -1.15
N ILE A 76 30.83 -14.99 -0.53
CA ILE A 76 29.94 -13.92 -0.97
C ILE A 76 30.31 -12.61 -0.29
N THR A 77 30.57 -11.60 -1.13
CA THR A 77 30.91 -10.24 -0.72
C THR A 77 30.00 -9.19 -1.39
N SER A 78 29.22 -9.59 -2.40
CA SER A 78 28.31 -8.71 -3.12
C SER A 78 27.03 -9.41 -3.61
N TRP A 79 26.00 -8.60 -3.87
CA TRP A 79 24.75 -9.06 -4.46
C TRP A 79 24.93 -9.63 -5.87
N ASP A 80 25.90 -9.11 -6.63
CA ASP A 80 26.18 -9.56 -8.00
C ASP A 80 26.73 -10.99 -8.02
N GLN A 81 27.56 -11.35 -7.03
CA GLN A 81 28.06 -12.73 -6.87
C GLN A 81 26.92 -13.73 -6.60
N LEU A 82 25.93 -13.34 -5.80
CA LEU A 82 24.73 -14.17 -5.55
C LEU A 82 23.86 -14.30 -6.80
N LEU A 83 23.78 -13.25 -7.63
CA LEU A 83 23.03 -13.26 -8.88
C LEU A 83 23.70 -14.16 -9.92
N GLU A 84 25.01 -14.01 -10.13
CA GLU A 84 25.81 -14.83 -11.04
C GLU A 84 25.77 -16.31 -10.64
N ALA A 85 25.84 -16.58 -9.33
CA ALA A 85 25.74 -17.92 -8.78
C ALA A 85 24.30 -18.47 -8.69
N LYS A 86 23.30 -17.69 -9.15
CA LYS A 86 21.87 -18.04 -9.23
C LYS A 86 21.16 -18.34 -7.90
N TYR A 87 21.65 -17.81 -6.78
CA TYR A 87 20.93 -17.89 -5.48
C TYR A 87 19.79 -16.88 -5.38
N ILE A 88 19.88 -15.77 -6.11
CA ILE A 88 18.85 -14.73 -6.14
C ILE A 88 18.49 -14.35 -7.57
N SER A 89 17.26 -13.90 -7.77
CA SER A 89 16.81 -13.32 -9.04
C SER A 89 17.28 -11.89 -9.23
N GLU A 90 17.31 -11.41 -10.48
CA GLU A 90 17.63 -10.01 -10.80
C GLU A 90 16.76 -9.00 -10.03
N LYS A 91 15.47 -9.32 -9.84
CA LYS A 91 14.54 -8.47 -9.08
C LYS A 91 14.95 -8.38 -7.60
N GLN A 92 15.38 -9.49 -7.01
CA GLN A 92 15.86 -9.52 -5.63
C GLN A 92 17.19 -8.80 -5.50
N ALA A 93 18.12 -8.98 -6.45
CA ALA A 93 19.41 -8.28 -6.46
C ALA A 93 19.23 -6.75 -6.51
N LYS A 94 18.38 -6.23 -7.41
CA LYS A 94 18.07 -4.80 -7.50
C LYS A 94 17.46 -4.26 -6.20
N LYS A 95 16.45 -4.95 -5.67
CA LYS A 95 15.80 -4.55 -4.40
C LYS A 95 16.77 -4.63 -3.21
N ALA A 96 17.66 -5.61 -3.20
CA ALA A 96 18.68 -5.77 -2.17
C ALA A 96 19.70 -4.62 -2.23
N GLN A 97 20.18 -4.26 -3.43
CA GLN A 97 21.11 -3.15 -3.64
C GLN A 97 20.55 -1.80 -3.16
N GLU A 98 19.24 -1.58 -3.25
CA GLU A 98 18.59 -0.34 -2.79
C GLU A 98 18.61 -0.22 -1.26
N LYS A 99 18.32 -1.31 -0.53
CA LYS A 99 18.01 -1.27 0.90
C LYS A 99 19.00 -1.99 1.83
N PHE A 100 19.88 -2.84 1.29
CA PHE A 100 20.71 -3.76 2.08
C PHE A 100 22.16 -3.82 1.59
N VAL A 101 23.06 -4.21 2.49
CA VAL A 101 24.47 -4.49 2.24
C VAL A 101 24.86 -5.80 2.89
N ILE A 102 25.86 -6.47 2.34
CA ILE A 102 26.47 -7.67 2.94
C ILE A 102 27.74 -7.21 3.66
N THR A 103 27.82 -7.45 4.97
CA THR A 103 29.01 -7.17 5.78
C THR A 103 29.40 -8.42 6.55
N ASN A 104 30.60 -8.96 6.32
CA ASN A 104 31.11 -10.16 7.00
C ASN A 104 30.17 -11.39 6.92
N GLY A 105 29.47 -11.59 5.80
CA GLY A 105 28.51 -12.70 5.62
C GLY A 105 27.10 -12.42 6.18
N GLU A 106 26.89 -11.25 6.79
CA GLU A 106 25.57 -10.83 7.29
C GLU A 106 24.91 -9.81 6.38
N VAL A 107 23.61 -9.99 6.13
CA VAL A 107 22.77 -9.03 5.43
C VAL A 107 22.29 -7.98 6.42
N VAL A 108 22.68 -6.73 6.21
CA VAL A 108 22.35 -5.59 7.07
C VAL A 108 21.58 -4.54 6.26
N LYS A 109 20.56 -3.95 6.86
CA LYS A 109 19.83 -2.82 6.27
C LYS A 109 20.72 -1.57 6.24
N LYS A 110 20.72 -0.84 5.12
CA LYS A 110 21.41 0.45 4.99
C LYS A 110 20.83 1.52 5.89
#